data_AF-A0AB36HTU7-F1
#
_entry.id   AF-A0AB36HTU7-F1
#
_cell.length_a   1.000
_cell.length_b   1.000
_cell.length_c   1.000
_cell.angle_alpha   90.00
_cell.angle_beta   90.00
_cell.angle_gamma   90.00
#
_symmetry.space_group_name_H-M   'P 1'
#
loop_
_entity.id
_entity.type
_entity.pdbx_description
1 polymer ?
#
loop_
_entity_poly.entity_id
_entity_poly.type
_entity_poly.pdbx_seq_one_letter_code
_entity_poly.pdbx_strand_id
1 'polypeptide(L)'
;MTCYPHIENGEVRGVYYSPQPGKAEEPYTDDDPLIVAYFNPPTAIQDIKDEARRRIDEIVPRWMIDREILGGDPVPQELKEQAESIRTASDGLEVILPYDYTADSYWPSTS
;
A
#
# COMPACT_ATOMS: atom_id res chain seq x y z
N MET A 1 17.55 -0.19 15.29
CA MET A 1 16.57 0.87 14.97
C MET A 1 15.27 0.44 15.63
N THR A 2 14.77 1.20 16.60
CA THR A 2 13.58 0.83 17.37
C THR A 2 12.44 1.77 16.98
N CYS A 3 11.30 1.19 16.60
CA CYS A 3 10.09 1.93 16.23
C CYS A 3 9.19 2.07 17.46
N TYR A 4 8.67 3.27 17.69
CA TYR A 4 7.72 3.54 18.77
C TYR A 4 6.40 4.06 18.19
N PRO A 5 5.24 3.59 18.69
CA PRO A 5 3.95 4.09 18.24
C PRO A 5 3.70 5.51 18.75
N HIS A 6 3.24 6.40 17.87
CA HIS A 6 2.68 7.70 18.23
C HIS A 6 1.23 7.52 18.62
N ILE A 7 0.91 7.77 19.88
CA ILE A 7 -0.47 7.72 20.37
C ILE A 7 -0.93 9.15 20.63
N GLU A 8 -1.93 9.58 19.86
CA GLU A 8 -2.61 10.87 20.05
C GLU A 8 -4.08 10.56 20.34
N ASN A 9 -4.62 11.11 21.43
CA ASN A 9 -6.01 10.87 21.86
C ASN A 9 -6.40 9.38 21.99
N GLY A 10 -5.43 8.51 22.32
CA GLY A 10 -5.63 7.07 22.45
C GLY A 10 -5.61 6.28 21.13
N GLU A 11 -5.33 6.94 20.01
CA GLU A 11 -5.26 6.34 18.68
C GLU A 11 -3.82 6.38 18.15
N VAL A 12 -3.38 5.32 17.48
CA VAL A 12 -2.05 5.28 16.86
C VAL A 12 -2.06 6.16 15.60
N ARG A 13 -1.36 7.31 15.65
CA ARG A 13 -1.28 8.31 14.58
C ARG A 13 -0.04 8.20 13.71
N GLY A 14 0.90 7.34 14.08
CA GLY A 14 2.13 7.13 13.33
C GLY A 14 3.12 6.28 14.07
N VAL A 15 4.30 6.11 13.48
CA VAL A 15 5.45 5.51 14.12
C VAL A 15 6.61 6.49 14.02
N TYR A 16 7.40 6.61 15.08
CA TYR A 16 8.61 7.40 15.06
C TYR A 16 9.83 6.51 15.25
N TYR A 17 10.91 6.94 14.59
CA TYR A 17 12.21 6.30 14.64
C TYR A 17 13.12 7.08 15.57
N SER A 18 13.66 6.42 16.59
CA SER A 18 14.78 7.01 17.34
C SER A 18 16.09 6.72 16.60
N PRO A 19 16.82 7.76 16.15
CA PRO A 19 18.13 7.58 15.51
C PRO A 19 19.22 7.18 16.52
N GLN A 20 18.95 7.23 17.83
CA GLN A 20 19.94 6.96 18.87
C GLN A 20 19.76 5.55 19.47
N PRO A 21 20.65 4.59 19.17
CA PRO A 21 20.63 3.29 19.85
C PRO A 21 21.03 3.47 21.33
N GLY A 22 20.10 3.18 22.26
CA GLY A 22 20.40 3.05 23.69
C GLY A 22 19.71 4.02 24.66
N LYS A 23 18.83 4.92 24.19
CA LYS A 23 18.11 5.88 25.05
C LYS A 23 16.62 5.55 25.20
N ALA A 24 16.31 4.33 25.62
CA ALA A 24 14.92 3.85 25.72
C ALA A 24 14.12 4.45 26.90
N GLU A 25 14.73 5.27 27.76
CA GLU A 25 14.15 5.66 29.06
C GLU A 25 14.10 7.19 29.32
N GLU A 26 14.60 8.03 28.41
CA GLU A 26 14.51 9.48 28.59
C GLU A 26 13.20 10.01 27.95
N PRO A 27 12.39 10.80 28.67
CA PRO A 27 11.26 11.50 28.06
C PRO A 27 11.79 12.48 27.01
N TYR A 28 11.37 12.30 25.76
CA TYR A 28 11.71 13.20 24.66
C TYR A 28 11.16 14.61 24.96
N THR A 29 11.99 15.63 24.75
CA THR A 29 11.61 17.05 24.88
C THR A 29 11.24 17.61 23.51
N ASP A 30 10.33 18.58 23.46
CA ASP A 30 9.75 19.18 22.23
C ASP A 30 10.78 19.79 21.24
N ASP A 31 12.05 19.91 21.64
CA ASP A 31 13.14 20.49 20.84
C ASP A 31 13.93 19.46 19.99
N ASP A 32 13.64 18.16 20.09
CA ASP A 32 14.28 17.16 19.23
C ASP A 32 13.65 17.15 17.82
N PRO A 33 14.43 17.07 16.72
CA PRO A 33 13.88 16.95 15.37
C PRO A 33 13.21 15.59 15.19
N LEU A 34 11.94 15.51 15.58
CA LEU A 34 11.08 14.35 15.38
C LEU A 34 10.90 14.13 13.88
N ILE A 35 11.47 13.05 13.34
CA ILE A 35 11.01 12.52 12.05
C ILE A 35 9.71 11.76 12.35
N VAL A 36 8.61 12.50 12.35
CA VAL A 36 7.28 11.90 12.39
C VAL A 36 6.96 11.38 10.99
N ALA A 37 7.12 10.07 10.79
CA ALA A 37 6.54 9.41 9.63
C ALA A 37 5.02 9.31 9.89
N TYR A 38 4.29 10.32 9.47
CA TYR A 38 2.83 10.32 9.55
C TYR A 38 2.29 9.21 8.65
N PHE A 39 1.84 8.11 9.26
CA PHE A 39 1.03 7.12 8.58
C PHE A 39 -0.39 7.69 8.50
N ASN A 40 -0.78 8.19 7.32
CA ASN A 40 -2.13 8.71 7.10
C ASN A 40 -2.97 7.61 6.45
N PRO A 41 -3.85 6.91 7.18
CA PRO A 41 -4.57 5.74 6.66
C PRO A 41 -5.38 6.02 5.38
N PRO A 42 -6.06 7.17 5.22
CA PRO A 42 -6.65 7.57 3.95
C PRO A 42 -5.69 7.60 2.76
N THR A 43 -4.44 8.04 2.94
CA THR A 43 -3.46 8.03 1.83
C THR A 43 -2.94 6.62 1.58
N ALA A 44 -2.71 5.83 2.62
CA ALA A 44 -2.29 4.42 2.45
C ALA A 44 -3.31 3.60 1.65
N ILE A 45 -4.61 3.77 1.89
CA ILE A 45 -5.67 3.13 1.10
C ILE A 45 -5.61 3.58 -0.37
N GLN A 46 -5.41 4.88 -0.61
CA GLN A 46 -5.30 5.41 -1.97
C GLN A 46 -4.07 4.86 -2.68
N ASP A 47 -2.93 4.78 -1.98
CA ASP A 47 -1.68 4.25 -2.53
C ASP A 47 -1.78 2.75 -2.84
N ILE A 48 -2.47 1.97 -2.01
CA ILE A 48 -2.80 0.55 -2.27
C ILE A 48 -3.62 0.42 -3.55
N LYS A 49 -4.64 1.28 -3.73
CA LYS A 49 -5.48 1.29 -4.95
C LYS A 49 -4.70 1.68 -6.19
N ASP A 50 -3.78 2.63 -6.06
CA ASP A 50 -2.95 3.06 -7.18
C ASP A 50 -1.91 2.00 -7.56
N GLU A 51 -1.36 1.26 -6.59
CA GLU A 51 -0.51 0.10 -6.87
C GLU A 51 -1.28 -1.05 -7.52
N ALA A 52 -2.49 -1.34 -7.03
CA ALA A 52 -3.39 -2.31 -7.67
C ALA A 52 -3.70 -1.92 -9.12
N ARG A 53 -3.96 -0.63 -9.37
CA ARG A 53 -4.18 -0.10 -10.73
C ARG A 53 -2.94 -0.29 -11.60
N ARG A 54 -1.74 0.06 -11.11
CA ARG A 54 -0.48 -0.13 -11.84
C ARG A 54 -0.31 -1.57 -12.29
N ARG A 55 -0.50 -2.54 -11.38
CA ARG A 55 -0.39 -3.97 -11.68
C ARG A 55 -1.45 -4.46 -12.67
N ILE A 56 -2.69 -3.98 -12.57
CA ILE A 56 -3.73 -4.31 -13.54
C ILE A 56 -3.41 -3.75 -14.93
N ASP A 57 -2.93 -2.51 -15.02
CA ASP A 57 -2.58 -1.88 -16.29
C ASP A 57 -1.40 -2.59 -17.00
N GLU A 58 -0.52 -3.26 -16.25
CA GLU A 58 0.56 -4.11 -16.81
C GLU A 58 0.03 -5.37 -17.50
N ILE A 59 -1.06 -5.95 -16.97
CA ILE A 59 -1.63 -7.22 -17.44
C ILE A 59 -2.73 -6.99 -18.47
N VAL A 60 -3.59 -6.01 -18.22
CA VAL A 60 -4.68 -5.58 -19.09
C VAL A 60 -4.45 -4.12 -19.47
N PRO A 61 -3.55 -3.83 -20.42
CA PRO A 61 -3.32 -2.48 -20.89
C PRO A 61 -4.59 -1.86 -21.45
N ARG A 62 -4.68 -0.53 -21.34
CA ARG A 62 -5.87 0.21 -21.77
C ARG A 62 -6.30 -0.06 -23.22
N TRP A 63 -5.34 -0.24 -24.13
CA TRP A 63 -5.63 -0.51 -25.54
C TRP A 63 -6.39 -1.84 -25.74
N MET A 64 -6.20 -2.84 -24.88
CA MET A 64 -6.93 -4.11 -24.98
C MET A 64 -8.41 -3.93 -24.62
N ILE A 65 -8.67 -3.14 -23.58
CA ILE A 65 -10.04 -2.77 -23.15
C ILE A 65 -10.72 -1.96 -24.25
N ASP A 66 -10.03 -0.94 -24.77
CA ASP A 66 -10.57 -0.09 -25.83
C ASP A 66 -10.84 -0.90 -27.10
N ARG A 67 -9.98 -1.87 -27.44
CA ARG A 67 -10.19 -2.81 -28.56
C ARG A 67 -11.45 -3.65 -28.36
N GLU A 68 -11.65 -4.25 -27.20
CA GLU A 68 -12.86 -5.05 -26.89
C GLU A 68 -14.14 -4.19 -26.98
N ILE A 69 -14.11 -2.96 -26.45
CA ILE A 69 -15.24 -2.01 -26.52
C ILE A 69 -15.59 -1.64 -27.96
N LEU A 70 -14.57 -1.46 -28.81
CA LEU A 70 -14.76 -1.17 -30.24
C LEU A 70 -15.16 -2.39 -31.08
N GLY A 71 -15.40 -3.54 -30.44
CA GLY A 71 -15.85 -4.77 -31.10
C GLY A 71 -14.72 -5.61 -31.70
N GLY A 72 -13.48 -5.38 -31.30
CA GLY A 72 -12.34 -6.24 -31.64
C GLY A 72 -12.25 -7.47 -30.73
N ASP A 73 -11.10 -8.15 -30.75
CA ASP A 73 -10.92 -9.36 -29.96
C ASP A 73 -11.09 -9.09 -28.46
N PRO A 74 -11.83 -9.96 -27.75
CA PRO A 74 -12.04 -9.82 -26.32
C PRO A 74 -10.70 -9.90 -25.56
N VAL A 75 -10.62 -9.22 -24.41
CA VAL A 75 -9.55 -9.46 -23.44
C VAL A 75 -9.64 -10.93 -23.01
N PRO A 76 -8.53 -11.69 -23.07
CA PRO A 76 -8.52 -13.09 -22.62
C PRO A 76 -9.05 -13.23 -21.20
N GLN A 77 -9.87 -14.27 -20.98
CA GLN A 77 -10.51 -14.53 -19.69
C GLN A 77 -9.49 -14.68 -18.56
N GLU A 78 -8.34 -15.31 -18.83
CA GLU A 78 -7.23 -15.47 -17.87
C GLU A 78 -6.72 -14.11 -17.36
N LEU A 79 -6.60 -13.11 -18.23
CA LEU A 79 -6.17 -11.77 -17.82
C LEU A 79 -7.24 -11.04 -17.00
N LYS A 80 -8.53 -11.30 -17.29
CA LYS A 80 -9.65 -10.76 -16.48
C LYS A 80 -9.64 -11.35 -15.07
N GLU A 81 -9.42 -12.66 -14.95
CA GLU A 81 -9.34 -13.37 -13.67
C GLU A 81 -8.11 -12.94 -12.85
N GLN A 82 -6.99 -12.68 -13.52
CA GLN A 82 -5.79 -12.17 -12.89
C GLN A 82 -5.99 -10.73 -12.37
N ALA A 83 -6.62 -9.86 -13.17
CA ALA A 83 -6.97 -8.52 -12.74
C ALA A 83 -7.97 -8.52 -11.57
N GLU A 84 -8.92 -9.46 -11.54
CA GLU A 84 -9.83 -9.65 -10.42
C GLU A 84 -9.09 -10.09 -9.15
N SER A 85 -8.14 -11.02 -9.27
CA SER A 85 -7.31 -11.48 -8.15
C SER A 85 -6.50 -10.33 -7.53
N ILE A 86 -6.00 -9.39 -8.34
CA ILE A 86 -5.31 -8.18 -7.87
C ILE A 86 -6.26 -7.26 -7.09
N ARG A 87 -7.51 -7.09 -7.56
CA ARG A 87 -8.52 -6.31 -6.83
C ARG A 87 -8.85 -6.94 -5.48
N THR A 88 -9.02 -8.25 -5.43
CA THR A 88 -9.25 -8.97 -4.16
C THR A 88 -8.06 -8.83 -3.20
N ALA A 89 -6.83 -8.87 -3.71
CA ALA A 89 -5.65 -8.61 -2.90
C ALA A 89 -5.65 -7.17 -2.35
N SER A 90 -5.96 -6.17 -3.19
CA SER A 90 -6.12 -4.76 -2.78
C SER A 90 -7.12 -4.61 -1.64
N ASP A 91 -8.34 -5.17 -1.79
CA ASP A 91 -9.38 -5.12 -0.76
C ASP A 91 -8.88 -5.71 0.58
N GLY A 92 -8.09 -6.79 0.53
CA GLY A 92 -7.45 -7.37 1.70
C GLY A 92 -6.41 -6.44 2.34
N LEU A 93 -5.58 -5.78 1.52
CA LEU A 93 -4.57 -4.84 1.98
C LEU A 93 -5.18 -3.58 2.59
N GLU A 94 -6.35 -3.13 2.11
CA GLU A 94 -7.10 -2.02 2.71
C GLU A 94 -7.53 -2.28 4.16
N VAL A 95 -7.63 -3.56 4.57
CA VAL A 95 -7.99 -3.95 5.95
C VAL A 95 -6.76 -4.01 6.85
N ILE A 96 -5.65 -4.58 6.37
CA ILE A 96 -4.44 -4.81 7.19
C ILE A 96 -3.42 -3.67 7.11
N LEU A 97 -3.50 -2.83 6.07
CA LEU A 97 -2.69 -1.64 5.86
C LEU A 97 -1.19 -1.86 6.10
N PRO A 98 -0.54 -2.77 5.35
CA PRO A 98 0.87 -3.05 5.54
C PRO A 98 1.71 -1.83 5.17
N TYR A 99 2.83 -1.66 5.86
CA TYR A 99 3.75 -0.56 5.62
C TYR A 99 4.38 -0.62 4.21
N ASP A 100 4.66 -1.82 3.73
CA ASP A 100 5.19 -2.06 2.38
C ASP A 100 4.17 -2.82 1.53
N TYR A 101 3.08 -2.14 1.17
CA TYR A 101 2.06 -2.69 0.28
C TYR A 101 2.57 -2.92 -1.15
N THR A 102 3.78 -2.48 -1.50
CA THR A 102 4.36 -2.68 -2.83
C THR A 102 5.07 -4.02 -3.00
N ALA A 103 5.41 -4.69 -1.89
CA ALA A 103 6.08 -5.97 -1.89
C ALA A 103 5.28 -7.05 -2.62
N ASP A 104 5.93 -7.76 -3.55
CA ASP A 104 5.31 -8.80 -4.37
C ASP A 104 4.65 -9.93 -3.56
N SER A 105 5.06 -10.14 -2.30
CA SER A 105 4.44 -11.13 -1.42
C SER A 105 2.96 -10.85 -1.10
N TYR A 106 2.50 -9.62 -1.29
CA TYR A 106 1.11 -9.22 -1.07
C TYR A 106 0.22 -9.35 -2.31
N TRP A 107 0.81 -9.63 -3.47
CA TRP A 107 0.11 -9.62 -4.75
C TRP A 107 0.12 -11.01 -5.39
N PRO A 108 -0.91 -11.38 -6.15
CA PRO A 108 -0.90 -12.63 -6.90
C PRO A 108 0.23 -12.62 -7.93
N SER A 109 0.91 -13.76 -8.08
CA SER A 109 1.99 -13.91 -9.06
C SER A 109 1.49 -13.61 -10.47
N THR A 110 2.19 -12.72 -11.17
CA THR A 110 1.98 -12.47 -12.59
C THR A 110 2.79 -13.48 -13.40
N SER A 111 2.24 -14.67 -13.60
CA SER A 111 2.85 -15.73 -14.44
C SER A 111 2.63 -15.48 -15.92
#